data_AF-A0AA38HXK9-F1
#
_entry.id   AF-A0AA38HXK9-F1
#
_cell.length_a   1.000
_cell.length_b   1.000
_cell.length_c   1.000
_cell.angle_alpha   90.00
_cell.angle_beta   90.00
_cell.angle_gamma   90.00
#
_symmetry.space_group_name_H-M   'P 1'
#
loop_
_entity.id
_entity.type
_entity.pdbx_description
1 polymer ?
#
loop_
_entity_poly.entity_id
_entity_poly.type
_entity_poly.pdbx_seq_one_letter_code
_entity_poly.pdbx_strand_id
1 'polypeptide(L)'
;MKTIILCLIFSVLVATVLSDECNPGDTKKIDCNSCKCTNGVWACSRRLCISRPTRETHCTPGSTFKKDCNTCVCNQDGTNAACTLKACL
;
A
#
# COMPACT_ATOMS: atom_id res chain seq x y z
N MET A 1 -9.64 -38.64 3.36
CA MET A 1 -9.06 -38.46 4.71
C MET A 1 -7.71 -37.74 4.67
N LYS A 2 -6.72 -38.22 3.89
CA LYS A 2 -5.39 -37.59 3.79
C LYS A 2 -5.41 -36.14 3.25
N THR A 3 -6.26 -35.85 2.26
CA THR A 3 -6.47 -34.50 1.71
C THR A 3 -7.11 -33.54 2.70
N ILE A 4 -8.12 -34.01 3.45
CA ILE A 4 -8.78 -33.23 4.51
C ILE A 4 -7.76 -32.86 5.61
N ILE A 5 -6.93 -33.81 6.03
CA ILE A 5 -5.86 -33.58 7.01
C ILE A 5 -4.84 -32.57 6.47
N LEU A 6 -4.43 -32.66 5.20
CA LEU A 6 -3.51 -31.71 4.58
C LEU A 6 -4.07 -30.29 4.55
N CYS A 7 -5.36 -30.12 4.21
CA CYS A 7 -6.04 -28.83 4.22
C CYS A 7 -6.15 -28.25 5.62
N LEU A 8 -6.45 -29.06 6.63
CA LEU A 8 -6.51 -28.62 8.03
C LEU A 8 -5.14 -28.16 8.52
N ILE A 9 -4.09 -28.93 8.23
CA ILE A 9 -2.71 -28.55 8.59
C ILE A 9 -2.33 -27.24 7.90
N PHE A 10 -2.59 -27.09 6.60
CA PHE A 10 -2.30 -25.85 5.87
C PHE A 10 -3.09 -24.66 6.42
N SER A 11 -4.37 -24.84 6.74
CA SER A 11 -5.22 -23.77 7.30
C SER A 11 -4.76 -23.32 8.69
N VAL A 12 -4.33 -24.25 9.55
CA VAL A 12 -3.74 -23.94 10.87
C VAL A 12 -2.38 -23.28 10.70
N LEU A 13 -1.55 -23.77 9.76
CA LEU A 13 -0.30 -23.14 9.41
C LEU A 13 -0.57 -21.67 9.02
N VAL A 14 -1.41 -21.42 8.03
CA VAL A 14 -1.81 -20.07 7.55
C VAL A 14 -2.32 -19.17 8.68
N ALA A 15 -3.22 -19.67 9.52
CA ALA A 15 -3.77 -18.91 10.64
C ALA A 15 -2.68 -18.50 11.67
N THR A 16 -1.66 -19.32 11.86
CA THR A 16 -0.50 -19.01 12.73
C THR A 16 0.57 -18.12 12.07
N VAL A 17 0.65 -18.05 10.73
CA VAL A 17 1.61 -17.17 10.02
C VAL A 17 1.04 -15.78 9.69
N LEU A 18 -0.23 -15.50 9.98
CA LEU A 18 -0.90 -14.24 9.64
C LEU A 18 -1.41 -13.42 10.85
N SER A 19 -0.81 -13.56 12.04
CA SER A 19 -1.11 -12.65 13.16
C SER A 19 -0.20 -11.42 13.12
N ASP A 20 -0.78 -10.20 13.12
CA ASP A 20 -0.06 -8.92 13.28
C ASP A 20 0.32 -8.72 14.76
N GLU A 21 0.97 -9.74 15.33
CA GLU A 21 1.56 -9.69 16.66
C GLU A 21 2.80 -8.79 16.67
N CYS A 22 3.11 -8.25 17.84
CA CYS A 22 4.29 -7.39 18.02
C CYS A 22 5.06 -7.75 19.29
N ASN A 23 6.35 -7.46 19.30
CA ASN A 23 7.23 -7.71 20.44
C ASN A 23 7.44 -6.41 21.25
N PRO A 24 7.57 -6.49 22.59
CA PRO A 24 7.83 -5.32 23.42
C PRO A 24 9.04 -4.52 22.93
N GLY A 25 8.83 -3.23 22.68
CA GLY A 25 9.85 -2.33 22.12
C GLY A 25 9.75 -2.11 20.62
N ASP A 26 9.02 -2.97 19.88
CA ASP A 26 8.79 -2.76 18.46
C ASP A 26 8.08 -1.43 18.21
N THR A 27 8.46 -0.78 17.12
CA THR A 27 7.79 0.42 16.63
C THR A 27 7.52 0.29 15.15
N LYS A 28 6.38 0.81 14.70
CA LYS A 28 6.05 0.92 13.29
C LYS A 28 5.34 2.23 13.01
N LYS A 29 5.27 2.59 11.74
CA LYS A 29 4.46 3.72 11.30
C LYS A 29 3.32 3.17 10.45
N ILE A 30 2.08 3.43 10.88
CA ILE A 30 0.89 3.17 10.07
C ILE A 30 0.41 4.54 9.60
N ASP A 31 0.42 4.77 8.30
CA ASP A 31 0.19 6.08 7.69
C ASP A 31 1.10 7.16 8.30
N CYS A 32 0.51 8.17 8.95
CA CYS A 32 1.21 9.22 9.67
C CYS A 32 1.38 8.92 11.16
N ASN A 33 0.75 7.87 11.68
CA ASN A 33 0.72 7.54 13.10
C ASN A 33 1.92 6.69 13.49
N SER A 34 2.51 7.05 14.62
CA SER A 34 3.60 6.30 15.24
C SER A 34 3.00 5.28 16.19
N CYS A 35 3.41 4.03 16.03
CA CYS A 35 2.96 2.91 16.83
C CYS A 35 4.12 2.33 17.64
N LYS A 36 3.82 1.91 18.86
CA LYS A 36 4.72 1.14 19.72
C LYS A 36 4.00 -0.09 20.23
N CYS A 37 4.71 -1.21 20.28
CA CYS A 37 4.15 -2.41 20.87
C CYS A 37 4.03 -2.29 22.40
N THR A 38 2.83 -2.52 22.91
CA THR A 38 2.50 -2.55 24.33
C THR A 38 1.66 -3.78 24.62
N ASN A 39 2.12 -4.66 25.50
CA ASN A 39 1.42 -5.90 25.87
C ASN A 39 1.03 -6.78 24.66
N GLY A 40 1.91 -6.90 23.66
CA GLY A 40 1.65 -7.69 22.45
C GLY A 40 0.72 -7.02 21.44
N VAL A 41 0.32 -5.76 21.67
CA VAL A 41 -0.60 -5.01 20.79
C VAL A 41 0.03 -3.70 20.34
N TRP A 42 -0.21 -3.32 19.08
CA TRP A 42 0.22 -2.03 18.54
C TRP A 42 -0.59 -0.87 19.12
N ALA A 43 0.03 -0.09 20.01
CA ALA A 43 -0.52 1.18 20.49
C ALA A 43 -0.03 2.32 19.59
N CYS A 44 -0.94 2.90 18.81
CA CYS A 44 -0.64 3.97 17.85
C CYS A 44 -1.15 5.33 18.32
N SER A 45 -0.45 6.40 17.93
CA SER A 45 -1.00 7.75 18.00
C SER A 45 -2.23 7.90 17.08
N ARG A 46 -3.05 8.92 17.35
CA ARG A 46 -4.30 9.21 16.60
C ARG A 46 -4.26 10.57 15.93
N ARG A 47 -3.19 10.83 15.19
CA ARG A 47 -3.07 12.01 14.35
C ARG A 47 -4.02 11.88 13.17
N LEU A 48 -4.63 12.99 12.78
CA LEU A 48 -5.41 13.08 11.55
C LEU A 48 -4.44 12.94 10.37
N CYS A 49 -4.42 11.75 9.75
CA CYS A 49 -3.62 11.51 8.56
C CYS A 49 -4.38 12.03 7.35
N ILE A 50 -4.12 13.27 6.98
CA ILE A 50 -4.53 13.79 5.68
C ILE A 50 -3.60 13.13 4.66
N SER A 51 -4.00 11.96 4.16
CA SER A 51 -3.50 11.47 2.88
C SER A 51 -3.88 12.54 1.86
N ARG A 52 -2.93 13.39 1.47
CA ARG A 52 -3.03 13.97 0.13
C ARG A 52 -3.21 12.76 -0.76
N PRO A 53 -4.24 12.70 -1.61
CA PRO A 53 -4.25 11.70 -2.65
C PRO A 53 -2.93 11.96 -3.38
N THR A 54 -1.94 11.10 -3.14
CA THR A 54 -0.92 10.87 -4.12
C THR A 54 -1.76 10.59 -5.34
N ARG A 55 -1.73 11.50 -6.31
CA ARG A 55 -2.19 11.16 -7.64
C ARG A 55 -1.27 10.01 -8.00
N GLU A 56 -1.66 8.79 -7.63
CA GLU A 56 -1.02 7.55 -8.02
C GLU A 56 -1.20 7.54 -9.53
N THR A 57 -0.30 8.26 -10.17
CA THR A 57 -0.17 8.26 -11.61
C THR A 57 0.76 7.09 -11.87
N HIS A 58 0.31 5.90 -11.47
CA HIS A 58 0.89 4.68 -11.94
C HIS A 58 0.54 4.61 -13.42
N CYS A 59 1.51 5.00 -14.24
CA CYS A 59 1.46 4.88 -15.68
C CYS A 59 2.48 3.84 -16.11
N THR A 60 2.26 3.18 -17.25
CA THR A 60 3.24 2.24 -17.79
C THR A 60 4.53 2.99 -18.13
N PRO A 61 5.70 2.58 -17.61
CA PRO A 61 6.97 3.25 -17.91
C PRO A 61 7.19 3.52 -19.40
N GLY A 62 7.54 4.76 -19.74
CA GLY A 62 7.78 5.19 -21.12
C GLY A 62 6.53 5.26 -22.01
N SER A 63 5.34 4.93 -21.50
CA SER A 63 4.12 5.00 -22.30
C SER A 63 3.71 6.43 -22.60
N THR A 64 3.05 6.61 -23.75
CA THR A 64 2.36 7.85 -24.11
C THR A 64 0.87 7.62 -24.05
N PHE A 65 0.14 8.50 -23.35
CA PHE A 65 -1.31 8.38 -23.18
C PHE A 65 -1.99 9.76 -23.23
N LYS A 66 -3.32 9.76 -23.29
CA LYS A 66 -4.13 10.99 -23.23
C LYS A 66 -4.74 11.16 -21.85
N LYS A 67 -4.64 12.37 -21.31
CA LYS A 67 -5.41 12.82 -20.15
C LYS A 67 -6.21 14.04 -20.57
N ASP A 68 -7.52 13.87 -20.66
CA ASP A 68 -8.40 14.80 -21.37
C ASP A 68 -7.86 15.04 -22.80
N CYS A 69 -7.73 16.28 -23.25
CA CYS A 69 -7.14 16.62 -24.55
C CYS A 69 -5.60 16.58 -24.56
N ASN A 70 -4.96 16.49 -23.39
CA ASN A 70 -3.51 16.59 -23.24
C ASN A 70 -2.81 15.26 -23.51
N THR A 71 -1.66 15.33 -24.20
CA THR A 71 -0.77 14.18 -24.38
C THR A 71 0.21 14.13 -23.23
N CYS A 72 0.36 12.97 -22.60
CA CYS A 72 1.23 12.72 -21.47
C CYS A 72 2.25 11.62 -21.80
N VAL A 73 3.47 11.76 -21.29
CA VAL A 73 4.52 10.74 -21.36
C VAL A 73 4.92 10.34 -19.94
N CYS A 74 4.89 9.05 -19.66
CA CYS A 74 5.26 8.47 -18.37
C CYS A 74 6.79 8.41 -18.19
N ASN A 75 7.29 8.70 -16.99
CA ASN A 75 8.69 8.48 -16.65
C ASN A 75 9.02 6.98 -16.58
N GLN A 76 10.31 6.65 -16.50
CA GLN A 76 10.73 5.24 -16.46
C GLN A 76 10.35 4.52 -15.14
N ASP A 77 10.14 5.27 -14.06
CA ASP A 77 9.77 4.67 -12.77
C ASP A 77 8.26 4.38 -12.67
N GLY A 78 7.45 4.82 -13.64
CA GLY A 78 6.00 4.63 -13.60
C GLY A 78 5.30 5.40 -12.48
N THR A 79 5.91 6.49 -12.00
CA THR A 79 5.44 7.27 -10.84
C THR A 79 4.93 8.66 -11.22
N ASN A 80 5.34 9.18 -12.38
CA ASN A 80 5.02 10.52 -12.83
C ASN A 80 4.85 10.57 -14.36
N ALA A 81 4.10 11.56 -14.84
CA ALA A 81 3.97 11.83 -16.27
C ALA A 81 4.08 13.33 -16.57
N ALA A 82 4.76 13.68 -17.66
CA ALA A 82 4.80 15.03 -18.19
C ALA A 82 3.73 15.18 -19.27
N CYS A 83 2.82 16.15 -19.13
CA CYS A 83 1.71 16.38 -20.05
C CYS A 83 1.81 17.73 -20.75
N THR A 84 1.25 17.83 -21.96
CA THR A 84 0.96 19.12 -22.57
C THR A 84 -0.03 19.93 -21.72
N LEU A 85 -0.10 21.25 -21.94
CA LEU A 85 -0.96 22.18 -21.17
C LEU A 85 -1.99 22.88 -22.06
N LYS A 86 -2.76 22.10 -22.82
CA LYS A 86 -3.92 22.59 -23.58
C LYS A 86 -5.09 22.79 -22.62
N ALA A 87 -5.81 23.90 -22.79
CA ALA A 87 -7.13 24.06 -22.19
C ALA A 87 -8.11 23.12 -22.91
N CYS A 88 -8.70 22.19 -22.16
CA CYS A 88 -9.70 21.26 -22.68
C CYS A 88 -11.11 21.80 -22.38
N LEU A 89 -12.04 21.61 -23.31
CA LEU A 89 -13.45 21.99 -23.20
C LEU A 89 -14.30 20.82 -22.72
#